data_AF-A0A316FMS1-F1
#
_entry.id   AF-A0A316FMS1-F1
#
_cell.length_a   1.000
_cell.length_b   1.000
_cell.length_c   1.000
_cell.angle_alpha   90.00
_cell.angle_beta   90.00
_cell.angle_gamma   90.00
#
_symmetry.space_group_name_H-M   'P 1'
#
loop_
_entity.id
_entity.type
_entity.pdbx_description
1 polymer ?
#
loop_
_entity_poly.entity_id
_entity_poly.type
_entity_poly.pdbx_seq_one_letter_code
_entity_poly.pdbx_strand_id
1 'polypeptide(L)'
;MPERFVEPFPFWPADFEPGDRHPLAPSVAWDPASDEQTLRQALSFGDIECWATLTRLLRDQGRTAEIRELGERLATTASQKQLARFVELSASNFDAESGARFQFELISRFPADATALERCARLLAESGRYDQAMDVQREALRRGTDRRYFMINPRQTMRALTAATRFDDAEELMRAYADDMFAASPLALLLQVRGRTAEGEELLRRHPSANHLYLRFTLVTLLERDGRHTGAAAARPAGGWPHQMRDAADRRLPADGPHEAIWSVTDYLGRAFAV
;
A
#
# COMPACT_ATOMS: atom_id res chain seq x y z
N MET A 1 -62.56 -19.21 -21.31
CA MET A 1 -61.20 -19.51 -20.83
C MET A 1 -60.79 -20.86 -21.38
N PRO A 2 -59.55 -20.96 -21.90
CA PRO A 2 -58.62 -21.89 -21.29
C PRO A 2 -57.27 -21.21 -20.96
N GLU A 3 -56.65 -21.75 -19.93
CA GLU A 3 -55.42 -21.32 -19.27
C GLU A 3 -54.23 -21.38 -20.23
N ARG A 4 -53.45 -20.29 -20.30
CA ARG A 4 -52.12 -20.30 -20.91
C ARG A 4 -51.15 -20.92 -19.92
N PHE A 5 -50.70 -22.13 -20.25
CA PHE A 5 -49.48 -22.73 -19.71
C PHE A 5 -48.33 -21.72 -19.88
N VAL A 6 -47.78 -21.25 -18.77
CA VAL A 6 -46.48 -20.56 -18.73
C VAL A 6 -45.43 -21.67 -18.78
N GLU A 7 -44.65 -21.71 -19.86
CA GLU A 7 -43.52 -22.63 -19.95
C GLU A 7 -42.52 -22.34 -18.81
N PRO A 8 -41.96 -23.38 -18.16
CA PRO A 8 -41.04 -23.22 -17.05
C PRO A 8 -39.67 -22.72 -17.56
N PHE A 9 -39.14 -21.71 -16.88
CA PHE A 9 -37.77 -21.21 -17.04
C PHE A 9 -36.74 -22.35 -17.01
N PRO A 10 -35.60 -22.23 -17.75
CA PRO A 10 -34.53 -23.21 -17.66
C PRO A 10 -33.83 -23.12 -16.29
N PHE A 11 -34.24 -24.03 -15.40
CA PHE A 11 -33.45 -24.80 -14.44
C PHE A 11 -32.22 -24.10 -13.82
N TRP A 12 -32.42 -23.39 -12.71
CA TRP A 12 -31.38 -23.19 -11.70
C TRP A 12 -31.54 -24.32 -10.66
N PRO A 13 -30.49 -25.10 -10.32
CA PRO A 13 -30.58 -26.07 -9.23
C PRO A 13 -30.83 -25.34 -7.89
N ALA A 14 -31.69 -25.91 -7.05
CA ALA A 14 -32.18 -25.31 -5.81
C ALA A 14 -31.13 -25.18 -4.68
N ASP A 15 -29.87 -25.55 -4.93
CA ASP A 15 -28.86 -25.79 -3.88
C ASP A 15 -27.64 -24.86 -3.98
N PHE A 16 -27.75 -23.67 -4.58
CA PHE A 16 -26.62 -22.74 -4.72
C PHE A 16 -26.39 -21.91 -3.44
N GLU A 17 -25.34 -22.23 -2.70
CA GLU A 17 -24.90 -21.48 -1.51
C GLU A 17 -23.97 -20.31 -1.89
N PRO A 18 -23.95 -19.19 -1.15
CA PRO A 18 -23.09 -18.04 -1.44
C PRO A 18 -21.62 -18.38 -1.15
N GLY A 19 -20.90 -18.89 -2.15
CA GLY A 19 -19.50 -19.29 -2.03
C GLY A 19 -19.03 -20.33 -3.04
N ASP A 20 -19.95 -20.93 -3.79
CA ASP A 20 -19.59 -21.87 -4.84
C ASP A 20 -18.98 -21.16 -6.05
N ARG A 21 -17.79 -21.61 -6.46
CA ARG A 21 -17.11 -21.10 -7.66
C ARG A 21 -18.00 -21.35 -8.87
N HIS A 22 -18.39 -20.28 -9.56
CA HIS A 22 -19.16 -20.35 -10.79
C HIS A 22 -18.45 -21.24 -11.82
N PRO A 23 -19.11 -22.25 -12.40
CA PRO A 23 -18.57 -22.96 -13.54
C PRO A 23 -18.83 -22.07 -14.75
N LEU A 24 -17.84 -21.26 -15.14
CA LEU A 24 -17.79 -20.81 -16.53
C LEU A 24 -17.52 -22.07 -17.36
N ALA A 25 -18.60 -22.68 -17.85
CA ALA A 25 -18.53 -23.77 -18.80
C ALA A 25 -17.76 -23.29 -20.06
N PRO A 26 -16.75 -24.03 -20.53
CA PRO A 26 -15.94 -23.59 -21.65
C PRO A 26 -16.67 -23.89 -22.96
N SER A 27 -17.53 -22.98 -23.45
CA SER A 27 -17.91 -22.91 -24.89
C SER A 27 -18.82 -21.74 -25.31
N VAL A 28 -19.22 -20.82 -24.43
CA VAL A 28 -20.03 -19.66 -24.88
C VAL A 28 -19.09 -18.57 -25.38
N ALA A 29 -19.25 -18.17 -26.64
CA ALA A 29 -18.55 -17.02 -27.21
C ALA A 29 -18.88 -15.78 -26.38
N TRP A 30 -17.85 -15.08 -25.91
CA TRP A 30 -17.97 -13.82 -25.18
C TRP A 30 -18.83 -12.84 -25.97
N ASP A 31 -20.01 -12.51 -25.45
CA ASP A 31 -20.90 -11.46 -25.97
C ASP A 31 -20.87 -10.31 -24.97
N PRO A 32 -20.17 -9.20 -25.27
CA PRO A 32 -20.01 -8.09 -24.35
C PRO A 32 -21.32 -7.54 -23.76
N ALA A 33 -22.43 -7.60 -24.50
CA ALA A 33 -23.71 -7.06 -24.04
C ALA A 33 -24.46 -8.04 -23.12
N SER A 34 -24.54 -9.32 -23.49
CA SER A 34 -25.13 -10.38 -22.66
C SER A 34 -24.32 -10.61 -21.37
N ASP A 35 -22.99 -10.51 -21.47
CA ASP A 35 -22.08 -10.67 -20.35
C ASP A 35 -22.15 -9.45 -19.39
N GLU A 36 -22.32 -8.22 -19.89
CA GLU A 36 -22.53 -7.03 -19.04
C GLU A 36 -23.81 -7.16 -18.18
N GLN A 37 -24.93 -7.52 -18.80
CA GLN A 37 -26.22 -7.63 -18.11
C GLN A 37 -26.15 -8.71 -17.02
N THR A 38 -25.50 -9.82 -17.30
CA THR A 38 -25.28 -10.91 -16.35
C THR A 38 -24.45 -10.45 -15.14
N LEU A 39 -23.35 -9.73 -15.39
CA LEU A 39 -22.50 -9.16 -14.33
C LEU A 39 -23.26 -8.14 -13.45
N ARG A 40 -24.10 -7.29 -14.07
CA ARG A 40 -24.96 -6.34 -13.34
C ARG A 40 -25.97 -7.04 -12.45
N GLN A 41 -26.59 -8.11 -12.96
CA GLN A 41 -27.55 -8.88 -12.21
C GLN A 41 -26.89 -9.59 -11.01
N ALA A 42 -25.73 -10.21 -11.22
CA ALA A 42 -24.94 -10.82 -10.13
C ALA A 42 -24.56 -9.79 -9.04
N LEU A 43 -24.10 -8.60 -9.45
CA LEU A 43 -23.82 -7.49 -8.52
C LEU A 43 -25.06 -7.04 -7.74
N SER A 44 -26.24 -7.02 -8.38
CA SER A 44 -27.50 -6.68 -7.69
C SER A 44 -27.91 -7.71 -6.64
N PHE A 45 -27.50 -8.97 -6.83
CA PHE A 45 -27.63 -10.03 -5.82
C PHE A 45 -26.48 -10.03 -4.79
N GLY A 46 -25.53 -9.11 -4.89
CA GLY A 46 -24.46 -8.91 -3.92
C GLY A 46 -23.15 -9.64 -4.24
N ASP A 47 -22.99 -10.20 -5.44
CA ASP A 47 -21.72 -10.76 -5.88
C ASP A 47 -20.73 -9.64 -6.26
N ILE A 48 -19.89 -9.27 -5.29
CA ILE A 48 -18.90 -8.20 -5.41
C ILE A 48 -17.73 -8.59 -6.33
N GLU A 49 -17.46 -9.89 -6.55
CA GLU A 49 -16.32 -10.31 -7.39
C GLU A 49 -16.51 -9.89 -8.85
N CYS A 50 -17.77 -9.76 -9.29
CA CYS A 50 -18.14 -9.29 -10.61
C CYS A 50 -17.75 -7.81 -10.86
N TRP A 51 -17.46 -7.04 -9.80
CA TRP A 51 -17.10 -5.62 -9.91
C TRP A 51 -15.91 -5.36 -10.83
N ALA A 52 -14.81 -6.11 -10.66
CA ALA A 52 -13.57 -5.89 -11.42
C ALA A 52 -13.78 -6.15 -12.92
N THR A 53 -14.52 -7.21 -13.25
CA THR A 53 -14.84 -7.56 -14.64
C THR A 53 -15.78 -6.53 -15.27
N LEU A 54 -16.83 -6.11 -14.55
CA LEU A 54 -17.76 -5.11 -15.05
C LEU A 54 -17.10 -3.75 -15.25
N THR A 55 -16.29 -3.29 -14.29
CA THR A 55 -15.59 -2.00 -14.42
C THR A 55 -14.59 -1.99 -15.55
N ARG A 56 -13.88 -3.09 -15.80
CA ARG A 56 -13.02 -3.21 -16.98
C ARG A 56 -13.82 -3.07 -18.27
N LEU A 57 -14.93 -3.81 -18.40
CA LEU A 57 -15.79 -3.75 -19.58
C LEU A 57 -16.35 -2.34 -19.82
N LEU A 58 -16.86 -1.68 -18.78
CA LEU A 58 -17.40 -0.32 -18.88
C LEU A 58 -16.30 0.71 -19.21
N ARG A 59 -15.08 0.52 -18.69
CA ARG A 59 -13.95 1.40 -18.97
C ARG A 59 -13.49 1.27 -20.42
N ASP A 60 -13.44 0.05 -20.95
CA ASP A 60 -13.08 -0.21 -22.36
C ASP A 60 -14.06 0.49 -23.32
N GLN A 61 -15.29 0.77 -22.86
CA GLN A 61 -16.32 1.54 -23.57
C GLN A 61 -16.34 3.04 -23.23
N GLY A 62 -15.46 3.54 -22.38
CA GLY A 62 -15.41 4.94 -21.94
C GLY A 62 -16.51 5.36 -20.95
N ARG A 63 -17.25 4.41 -20.36
CA ARG A 63 -18.41 4.66 -19.49
C ARG A 63 -18.03 4.89 -18.03
N THR A 64 -17.04 5.75 -17.78
CA THR A 64 -16.49 6.00 -16.43
C THR A 64 -17.51 6.63 -15.47
N ALA A 65 -18.48 7.38 -15.97
CA ALA A 65 -19.54 7.96 -15.13
C ALA A 65 -20.44 6.89 -14.50
N GLU A 66 -20.80 5.87 -15.27
CA GLU A 66 -21.62 4.76 -14.77
C GLU A 66 -20.86 3.90 -13.77
N ILE A 67 -19.57 3.67 -14.00
CA ILE A 67 -18.72 3.00 -13.01
C ILE A 67 -18.80 3.73 -11.66
N ARG A 68 -18.68 5.06 -11.68
CA ARG A 68 -18.71 5.86 -10.45
C ARG A 68 -20.05 5.72 -9.72
N GLU A 69 -21.16 5.84 -10.44
CA GLU A 69 -22.50 5.73 -9.87
C GLU A 69 -22.75 4.34 -9.28
N LEU A 70 -22.40 3.27 -10.01
CA LEU A 70 -22.51 1.90 -9.52
C LEU A 70 -21.67 1.70 -8.25
N GLY A 71 -20.46 2.24 -8.24
CA GLY A 71 -19.58 2.13 -7.09
C GLY A 71 -20.09 2.86 -5.86
N GLU A 72 -20.69 4.05 -6.03
CA GLU A 72 -21.33 4.80 -4.93
C GLU A 72 -22.54 4.06 -4.36
N ARG A 73 -23.35 3.44 -5.21
CA ARG A 73 -24.46 2.60 -4.77
C ARG A 73 -23.95 1.39 -3.97
N LEU A 74 -22.97 0.66 -4.48
CA LEU A 74 -22.38 -0.48 -3.78
C LEU A 74 -21.75 -0.07 -2.45
N ALA A 75 -21.03 1.05 -2.42
CA ALA A 75 -20.37 1.55 -1.23
C ALA A 75 -21.35 1.84 -0.09
N THR A 76 -22.59 2.23 -0.40
CA THR A 76 -23.63 2.56 0.59
C THR A 76 -24.50 1.36 0.96
N THR A 77 -24.77 0.44 0.03
CA THR A 77 -25.69 -0.69 0.28
C THR A 77 -24.98 -1.97 0.74
N ALA A 78 -23.69 -2.12 0.47
CA ALA A 78 -22.94 -3.33 0.82
C ALA A 78 -22.87 -3.56 2.34
N SER A 79 -22.89 -4.84 2.74
CA SER A 79 -22.49 -5.26 4.09
C SER A 79 -21.01 -4.98 4.35
N GLN A 80 -20.57 -5.04 5.61
CA GLN A 80 -19.16 -4.81 5.97
C GLN A 80 -18.18 -5.71 5.18
N LYS A 81 -18.48 -7.01 5.08
CA LYS A 81 -17.63 -7.99 4.36
C LYS A 81 -17.58 -7.68 2.87
N GLN A 82 -18.72 -7.36 2.27
CA GLN A 82 -18.82 -6.97 0.86
C GLN A 82 -18.08 -5.67 0.59
N LEU A 83 -18.24 -4.66 1.45
CA LEU A 83 -17.57 -3.37 1.29
C LEU A 83 -16.05 -3.49 1.45
N ALA A 84 -15.57 -4.28 2.42
CA ALA A 84 -14.14 -4.54 2.57
C ALA A 84 -13.55 -5.20 1.31
N ARG A 85 -14.25 -6.19 0.74
CA ARG A 85 -13.83 -6.84 -0.50
C ARG A 85 -13.90 -5.88 -1.70
N PHE A 86 -14.94 -5.06 -1.75
CA PHE A 86 -15.16 -4.06 -2.79
C PHE A 86 -14.05 -3.00 -2.83
N VAL A 87 -13.54 -2.57 -1.66
CA VAL A 87 -12.39 -1.67 -1.57
C VAL A 87 -11.14 -2.31 -2.20
N GLU A 88 -10.83 -3.56 -1.86
CA GLU A 88 -9.65 -4.25 -2.38
C GLU A 88 -9.69 -4.37 -3.90
N LEU A 89 -10.84 -4.78 -4.45
CA LEU A 89 -11.05 -4.87 -5.88
C LEU A 89 -10.93 -3.50 -6.56
N SER A 90 -11.51 -2.45 -5.96
CA SER A 90 -11.47 -1.09 -6.51
C SER A 90 -10.06 -0.50 -6.50
N ALA A 91 -9.31 -0.64 -5.40
CA ALA A 91 -7.95 -0.14 -5.31
C ALA A 91 -6.99 -0.85 -6.27
N SER A 92 -7.22 -2.14 -6.55
CA SER A 92 -6.34 -2.95 -7.39
C SER A 92 -6.65 -2.85 -8.88
N ASN A 93 -7.92 -2.62 -9.25
CA ASN A 93 -8.39 -2.72 -10.65
C ASN A 93 -8.97 -1.41 -11.20
N PHE A 94 -9.40 -0.49 -10.33
CA PHE A 94 -10.03 0.75 -10.74
C PHE A 94 -9.09 1.95 -10.68
N ASP A 95 -9.01 2.59 -9.52
CA ASP A 95 -8.12 3.71 -9.25
C ASP A 95 -7.98 3.91 -7.73
N ALA A 96 -6.89 4.56 -7.32
CA ALA A 96 -6.59 4.79 -5.91
C ALA A 96 -7.59 5.75 -5.23
N GLU A 97 -8.16 6.71 -5.95
CA GLU A 97 -9.11 7.70 -5.42
C GLU A 97 -10.43 7.03 -5.02
N SER A 98 -10.99 6.20 -5.89
CA SER A 98 -12.17 5.39 -5.63
C SER A 98 -11.92 4.41 -4.49
N GLY A 99 -10.76 3.72 -4.50
CA GLY A 99 -10.35 2.84 -3.41
C GLY A 99 -10.29 3.58 -2.06
N ALA A 100 -9.67 4.76 -2.02
CA ALA A 100 -9.58 5.59 -0.82
C ALA A 100 -10.97 6.04 -0.33
N ARG A 101 -11.82 6.48 -1.24
CA ARG A 101 -13.20 6.90 -0.94
C ARG A 101 -14.02 5.76 -0.35
N PHE A 102 -13.98 4.57 -0.95
CA PHE A 102 -14.71 3.41 -0.44
C PHE A 102 -14.14 2.90 0.89
N GLN A 103 -12.82 3.00 1.08
CA GLN A 103 -12.20 2.69 2.37
C GLN A 103 -12.65 3.67 3.45
N PHE A 104 -12.78 4.96 3.11
CA PHE A 104 -13.32 5.97 4.04
C PHE A 104 -14.77 5.64 4.44
N GLU A 105 -15.59 5.22 3.48
CA GLU A 105 -16.96 4.77 3.75
C GLU A 105 -16.98 3.55 4.69
N LEU A 106 -16.10 2.57 4.46
CA LEU A 106 -15.97 1.39 5.31
C LEU A 106 -15.65 1.76 6.77
N ILE A 107 -14.65 2.62 6.99
CA ILE A 107 -14.23 3.00 8.35
C ILE A 107 -15.21 3.96 9.04
N SER A 108 -16.05 4.66 8.27
CA SER A 108 -17.08 5.57 8.79
C SER A 108 -18.32 4.81 9.25
N ARG A 109 -18.67 3.72 8.55
CA ARG A 109 -19.86 2.91 8.84
C ARG A 109 -19.60 1.78 9.83
N PHE A 110 -18.38 1.27 9.88
CA PHE A 110 -18.05 0.09 10.65
C PHE A 110 -16.85 0.35 11.57
N PRO A 111 -16.79 -0.32 12.73
CA PRO A 111 -15.62 -0.25 13.59
C PRO A 111 -14.34 -0.59 12.81
N ALA A 112 -13.42 0.36 12.76
CA ALA A 112 -12.12 0.21 12.15
C ALA A 112 -11.06 -0.02 13.22
N ASP A 113 -10.27 -1.08 13.05
CA ASP A 113 -9.03 -1.24 13.78
C ASP A 113 -7.94 -0.33 13.22
N ALA A 114 -6.80 -0.31 13.88
CA ALA A 114 -5.66 0.48 13.51
C ALA A 114 -5.14 0.14 12.10
N THR A 115 -5.15 -1.14 11.72
CA THR A 115 -4.74 -1.64 10.40
C THR A 115 -5.63 -1.12 9.27
N ALA A 116 -6.95 -1.09 9.47
CA ALA A 116 -7.91 -0.58 8.49
C ALA A 116 -7.74 0.93 8.28
N LEU A 117 -7.39 1.67 9.33
CA LEU A 117 -7.06 3.09 9.24
C LEU A 117 -5.76 3.32 8.48
N GLU A 118 -4.69 2.57 8.76
CA GLU A 118 -3.42 2.69 8.02
C GLU A 118 -3.58 2.37 6.53
N ARG A 119 -4.41 1.37 6.19
CA ARG A 119 -4.78 1.10 4.79
C ARG A 119 -5.47 2.29 4.15
N CYS A 120 -6.39 2.94 4.87
CA CYS A 120 -7.09 4.14 4.40
C CYS A 120 -6.11 5.30 4.18
N ALA A 121 -5.23 5.57 5.14
CA ALA A 121 -4.20 6.60 5.01
C ALA A 121 -3.30 6.37 3.78
N ARG A 122 -2.89 5.12 3.54
CA ARG A 122 -2.10 4.77 2.35
C ARG A 122 -2.84 5.09 1.05
N LEU A 123 -4.09 4.64 0.91
CA LEU A 123 -4.89 4.89 -0.31
C LEU A 123 -5.17 6.39 -0.52
N LEU A 124 -5.41 7.13 0.57
CA LEU A 124 -5.56 8.59 0.52
C LEU A 124 -4.26 9.25 0.05
N ALA A 125 -3.10 8.82 0.53
CA ALA A 125 -1.82 9.37 0.09
C ALA A 125 -1.51 9.01 -1.39
N GLU A 126 -1.79 7.78 -1.82
CA GLU A 126 -1.64 7.34 -3.22
C GLU A 126 -2.56 8.10 -4.19
N SER A 127 -3.71 8.58 -3.71
CA SER A 127 -4.64 9.43 -4.47
C SER A 127 -4.38 10.94 -4.34
N GLY A 128 -3.28 11.33 -3.69
CA GLY A 128 -2.90 12.74 -3.53
C GLY A 128 -3.64 13.50 -2.42
N ARG A 129 -4.46 12.81 -1.63
CA ARG A 129 -5.27 13.36 -0.53
C ARG A 129 -4.46 13.36 0.78
N TYR A 130 -3.32 14.02 0.73
CA TYR A 130 -2.28 13.90 1.77
C TYR A 130 -2.71 14.38 3.17
N ASP A 131 -3.49 15.47 3.27
CA ASP A 131 -3.95 15.96 4.59
C ASP A 131 -4.87 14.94 5.27
N GLN A 132 -5.80 14.38 4.50
CA GLN A 132 -6.70 13.33 4.97
C GLN A 132 -5.93 12.06 5.32
N ALA A 133 -4.90 11.71 4.54
CA ALA A 133 -4.02 10.60 4.87
C ALA A 133 -3.35 10.79 6.23
N MET A 134 -2.86 11.99 6.53
CA MET A 134 -2.22 12.29 7.82
C MET A 134 -3.19 12.27 8.99
N ASP A 135 -4.40 12.82 8.83
CA ASP A 135 -5.42 12.77 9.89
C ASP A 135 -5.80 11.33 10.24
N VAL A 136 -5.99 10.49 9.22
CA VAL A 136 -6.27 9.07 9.41
C VAL A 136 -5.08 8.34 10.05
N GLN A 137 -3.85 8.68 9.67
CA GLN A 137 -2.64 8.08 10.24
C GLN A 137 -2.45 8.45 11.73
N ARG A 138 -2.73 9.70 12.11
CA ARG A 138 -2.74 10.15 13.51
C ARG A 138 -3.80 9.40 14.32
N GLU A 139 -4.98 9.21 13.74
CA GLU A 139 -6.04 8.43 14.38
C GLU A 139 -5.64 6.95 14.55
N ALA A 140 -5.01 6.34 13.55
CA ALA A 140 -4.47 4.99 13.67
C ALA A 140 -3.48 4.88 14.84
N LEU A 141 -2.51 5.80 14.89
CA LEU A 141 -1.52 5.90 15.97
C LEU A 141 -2.15 6.09 17.36
N ARG A 142 -3.28 6.80 17.45
CA ARG A 142 -4.04 7.00 18.70
C ARG A 142 -4.74 5.72 19.15
N ARG A 143 -5.22 4.88 18.23
CA ARG A 143 -5.88 3.60 18.53
C ARG A 143 -4.92 2.47 18.91
N GLY A 144 -3.62 2.73 18.93
CA GLY A 144 -2.62 1.77 19.40
C GLY A 144 -2.16 0.81 18.31
N THR A 145 -1.73 1.33 17.16
CA THR A 145 -0.95 0.54 16.19
C THR A 145 0.34 0.04 16.85
N ASP A 146 0.81 -1.15 16.47
CA ASP A 146 2.14 -1.59 16.86
C ASP A 146 3.17 -0.73 16.09
N ARG A 147 3.73 0.27 16.77
CA ARG A 147 4.68 1.23 16.20
C ARG A 147 6.02 0.61 15.82
N ARG A 148 6.25 -0.66 16.16
CA ARG A 148 7.50 -1.37 15.86
C ARG A 148 7.62 -1.86 14.42
N TYR A 149 6.57 -1.71 13.60
CA TYR A 149 6.55 -2.24 12.22
C TYR A 149 6.23 -1.16 11.18
N PHE A 150 7.12 -0.19 11.02
CA PHE A 150 7.03 0.87 10.01
C PHE A 150 6.84 0.32 8.59
N MET A 151 7.54 -0.77 8.27
CA MET A 151 7.49 -1.43 6.95
C MET A 151 6.11 -2.00 6.61
N ILE A 152 5.35 -2.40 7.63
CA ILE A 152 3.99 -2.93 7.49
C ILE A 152 2.99 -1.78 7.49
N ASN A 153 3.24 -0.78 8.33
CA ASN A 153 2.25 0.21 8.73
C ASN A 153 2.29 1.45 7.80
N PRO A 154 3.06 2.54 8.05
CA PRO A 154 2.99 3.75 7.25
C PRO A 154 4.03 3.87 6.11
N ARG A 155 4.86 2.86 5.80
CA ARG A 155 5.93 3.01 4.79
C ARG A 155 5.44 3.60 3.47
N GLN A 156 4.34 3.10 2.95
CA GLN A 156 3.82 3.55 1.65
C GLN A 156 3.26 4.98 1.74
N THR A 157 2.56 5.30 2.83
CA THR A 157 2.12 6.67 3.14
C THR A 157 3.31 7.62 3.15
N MET A 158 4.39 7.28 3.86
CA MET A 158 5.63 8.07 3.89
C MET A 158 6.25 8.24 2.50
N ARG A 159 6.29 7.18 1.67
CA ARG A 159 6.81 7.27 0.30
C ARG A 159 6.00 8.25 -0.55
N ALA A 160 4.67 8.19 -0.47
CA ALA A 160 3.78 9.09 -1.18
C ALA A 160 3.96 10.54 -0.71
N LEU A 161 4.06 10.78 0.61
CA LEU A 161 4.31 12.11 1.17
C LEU A 161 5.66 12.69 0.71
N THR A 162 6.71 11.87 0.71
CA THR A 162 8.04 12.29 0.25
C THR A 162 8.04 12.60 -1.24
N ALA A 163 7.42 11.75 -2.07
CA ALA A 163 7.31 11.99 -3.51
C ALA A 163 6.54 13.30 -3.82
N ALA A 164 5.59 13.66 -2.96
CA ALA A 164 4.85 14.91 -3.01
C ALA A 164 5.56 16.09 -2.35
N THR A 165 6.83 15.93 -1.92
CA THR A 165 7.64 16.95 -1.22
C THR A 165 7.05 17.43 0.11
N ARG A 166 6.13 16.66 0.71
CA ARG A 166 5.54 16.93 2.04
C ARG A 166 6.47 16.44 3.16
N PHE A 167 7.63 17.08 3.26
CA PHE A 167 8.69 16.64 4.17
C PHE A 167 8.33 16.80 5.65
N ASP A 168 7.55 17.81 6.03
CA ASP A 168 7.11 17.98 7.42
C ASP A 168 6.19 16.82 7.86
N ASP A 169 5.22 16.44 7.03
CA ASP A 169 4.34 15.30 7.27
C ASP A 169 5.11 13.97 7.30
N ALA A 170 6.05 13.79 6.37
CA ALA A 170 6.90 12.60 6.32
C ALA A 170 7.78 12.49 7.58
N GLU A 171 8.33 13.62 8.05
CA GLU A 171 9.12 13.70 9.28
C GLU A 171 8.27 13.38 10.52
N GLU A 172 7.07 13.95 10.62
CA GLU A 172 6.10 13.64 11.70
C GLU A 172 5.83 12.13 11.75
N LEU A 173 5.55 11.54 10.59
CA LEU A 173 5.22 10.13 10.50
C LEU A 173 6.39 9.23 10.86
N MET A 174 7.60 9.50 10.35
CA MET A 174 8.78 8.71 10.73
C MET A 174 9.12 8.86 12.22
N ARG A 175 8.93 10.06 12.80
CA ARG A 175 9.13 10.26 14.24
C ARG A 175 8.22 9.40 15.10
N ALA A 176 6.98 9.19 14.67
CA ALA A 176 6.03 8.35 15.39
C ALA A 176 6.46 6.87 15.47
N TYR A 177 7.38 6.44 14.59
CA TYR A 177 7.91 5.07 14.50
C TYR A 177 9.44 5.04 14.69
N ALA A 178 10.03 6.05 15.33
CA ALA A 178 11.49 6.23 15.39
C ALA A 178 12.26 5.12 16.15
N ASP A 179 11.55 4.24 16.85
CA ASP A 179 12.05 3.02 17.48
C ASP A 179 12.17 1.83 16.51
N ASP A 180 11.56 1.93 15.32
CA ASP A 180 11.79 1.04 14.19
C ASP A 180 12.97 1.54 13.35
N MET A 181 13.96 0.66 13.14
CA MET A 181 15.16 0.96 12.34
C MET A 181 14.86 1.41 10.89
N PHE A 182 13.73 0.94 10.33
CA PHE A 182 13.26 1.27 8.99
C PHE A 182 12.61 2.66 8.91
N ALA A 183 12.19 3.24 10.03
CA ALA A 183 11.78 4.65 10.11
C ALA A 183 12.95 5.55 10.52
N ALA A 184 13.79 5.10 11.46
CA ALA A 184 14.93 5.87 11.97
C ALA A 184 15.94 6.20 10.88
N SER A 185 16.22 5.27 9.96
CA SER A 185 17.15 5.50 8.84
C SER A 185 16.70 6.62 7.87
N PRO A 186 15.50 6.54 7.25
CA PRO A 186 15.03 7.60 6.37
C PRO A 186 14.82 8.93 7.12
N LEU A 187 14.45 8.91 8.40
CA LEU A 187 14.35 10.12 9.22
C LEU A 187 15.71 10.80 9.39
N ALA A 188 16.76 10.04 9.69
CA ALA A 188 18.11 10.57 9.85
C ALA A 188 18.63 11.22 8.56
N LEU A 189 18.35 10.61 7.40
CA LEU A 189 18.71 11.18 6.09
C LEU A 189 17.88 12.43 5.76
N LEU A 190 16.58 12.43 6.05
CA LEU A 190 15.74 13.62 5.89
C LEU A 190 16.24 14.78 6.75
N LEU A 191 16.60 14.50 8.00
CA LEU A 191 17.19 15.50 8.91
C LEU A 191 18.50 16.05 8.35
N GLN A 192 19.38 15.21 7.78
CA GLN A 192 20.61 15.69 7.12
C GLN A 192 20.32 16.68 6.00
N VAL A 193 19.39 16.35 5.10
CA VAL A 193 19.00 17.21 3.97
C VAL A 193 18.45 18.55 4.45
N ARG A 194 17.79 18.57 5.62
CA ARG A 194 17.29 19.78 6.26
C ARG A 194 18.34 20.50 7.14
N GLY A 195 19.61 20.13 7.05
CA GLY A 195 20.70 20.75 7.81
C GLY A 195 20.77 20.34 9.29
N ARG A 196 20.05 19.29 9.69
CA ARG A 196 19.95 18.76 11.07
C ARG A 196 20.75 17.46 11.21
N THR A 197 21.92 17.40 10.59
CA THR A 197 22.83 16.23 10.57
C THR A 197 23.09 15.67 11.97
N ALA A 198 23.38 16.52 12.96
CA ALA A 198 23.67 16.11 14.33
C ALA A 198 22.50 15.38 15.00
N GLU A 199 21.26 15.79 14.71
CA GLU A 199 20.06 15.12 15.22
C GLU A 199 19.87 13.75 14.58
N GLY A 200 20.08 13.65 13.26
CA GLY A 200 20.02 12.36 12.55
C GLY A 200 21.08 11.38 13.04
N GLU A 201 22.29 11.84 13.29
CA GLU A 201 23.36 11.03 13.87
C GLU A 201 23.02 10.56 15.29
N GLU A 202 22.50 11.46 16.12
CA GLU A 202 22.11 11.15 17.49
C GLU A 202 20.98 10.12 17.55
N LEU A 203 19.98 10.28 16.68
CA LEU A 203 18.90 9.32 16.50
C LEU A 203 19.44 7.92 16.22
N LEU A 204 20.37 7.79 15.26
CA LEU A 204 20.94 6.49 14.88
C LEU A 204 21.79 5.88 16.00
N ARG A 205 22.53 6.69 16.76
CA ARG A 205 23.39 6.20 17.85
C ARG A 205 22.62 5.76 19.08
N ARG A 206 21.55 6.46 19.43
CA ARG A 206 20.70 6.12 20.59
C ARG A 206 19.68 5.03 20.30
N HIS A 207 19.48 4.70 19.03
CA HIS A 207 18.54 3.66 18.64
C HIS A 207 18.86 2.32 19.33
N PRO A 208 17.88 1.57 19.87
CA PRO A 208 18.12 0.28 20.52
C PRO A 208 18.87 -0.73 19.65
N SER A 209 18.69 -0.62 18.34
CA SER A 209 19.37 -1.41 17.32
C SER A 209 20.57 -0.71 16.68
N ALA A 210 21.23 0.26 17.32
CA ALA A 210 22.32 1.05 16.71
C ALA A 210 23.45 0.20 16.09
N ASN A 211 23.72 -0.99 16.65
CA ASN A 211 24.72 -1.93 16.11
C ASN A 211 24.23 -2.77 14.93
N HIS A 212 22.94 -2.71 14.60
CA HIS A 212 22.37 -3.39 13.45
C HIS A 212 22.96 -2.80 12.16
N LEU A 213 23.32 -3.68 11.22
CA LEU A 213 24.04 -3.30 10.00
C LEU A 213 23.32 -2.20 9.21
N TYR A 214 21.99 -2.21 9.18
CA TYR A 214 21.19 -1.20 8.50
C TYR A 214 21.40 0.21 9.06
N LEU A 215 21.32 0.39 10.39
CA LEU A 215 21.52 1.70 11.03
C LEU A 215 22.98 2.15 10.98
N ARG A 216 23.92 1.22 11.11
CA ARG A 216 25.35 1.53 10.93
C ARG A 216 25.64 2.01 9.51
N PHE A 217 25.03 1.39 8.50
CA PHE A 217 25.20 1.82 7.12
C PHE A 217 24.66 3.24 6.91
N THR A 218 23.48 3.53 7.44
CA THR A 218 22.92 4.89 7.40
C THR A 218 23.84 5.88 8.13
N LEU A 219 24.36 5.54 9.30
CA LEU A 219 25.28 6.39 10.06
C LEU A 219 26.58 6.66 9.29
N VAL A 220 27.17 5.63 8.68
CA VAL A 220 28.34 5.78 7.80
C VAL A 220 28.01 6.71 6.65
N THR A 221 26.88 6.51 5.97
CA THR A 221 26.43 7.37 4.86
C THR A 221 26.29 8.83 5.28
N LEU A 222 25.67 9.07 6.45
CA LEU A 222 25.48 10.39 7.04
C LEU A 222 26.83 11.08 7.27
N LEU A 223 27.79 10.37 7.89
CA LEU A 223 29.12 10.88 8.19
C LEU A 223 29.98 11.11 6.95
N GLU A 224 29.93 10.22 5.95
CA GLU A 224 30.64 10.39 4.67
C GLU A 224 30.13 11.63 3.92
N ARG A 225 28.81 11.83 3.87
CA ARG A 225 28.19 13.01 3.24
C ARG A 225 28.53 14.32 3.96
N ASP A 226 28.77 14.26 5.26
CA ASP A 226 29.22 15.39 6.09
C ASP A 226 30.75 15.61 6.03
N GLY A 227 31.50 14.81 5.25
CA GLY A 227 32.95 14.88 5.13
C GLY A 227 33.72 14.31 6.34
N ARG A 228 33.04 13.66 7.27
CA ARG A 228 33.61 13.11 8.51
C ARG A 228 34.11 11.67 8.33
N HIS A 229 35.03 11.49 7.39
CA HIS A 229 35.54 10.18 6.96
C HIS A 229 36.13 9.32 8.10
N THR A 230 36.82 9.93 9.07
CA THR A 230 37.35 9.18 10.23
C THR A 230 36.22 8.63 11.10
N GLY A 231 35.17 9.42 11.32
CA GLY A 231 33.98 8.98 12.04
C GLY A 231 33.22 7.89 11.27
N ALA A 232 33.11 8.04 9.96
CA ALA A 232 32.52 7.03 9.08
C ALA A 232 33.29 5.71 9.15
N ALA A 233 34.63 5.75 9.09
CA ALA A 233 35.47 4.56 9.22
C ALA A 233 35.28 3.87 10.59
N ALA A 234 35.20 4.63 11.68
CA ALA A 234 34.94 4.09 13.01
C ALA A 234 33.53 3.47 13.15
N ALA A 235 32.55 4.00 12.42
CA ALA A 235 31.19 3.47 12.41
C ALA A 235 31.04 2.17 11.58
N ARG A 236 32.03 1.77 10.77
CA ARG A 236 31.98 0.51 9.99
C ARG A 236 32.12 -0.73 10.87
N PRO A 237 31.44 -1.85 10.55
CA PRO A 237 31.62 -3.11 11.25
C PRO A 237 33.06 -3.61 11.20
N ALA A 238 33.56 -4.16 12.31
CA ALA A 238 34.95 -4.62 12.42
C ALA A 238 35.32 -5.72 11.41
N GLY A 239 34.34 -6.53 10.98
CA GLY A 239 34.50 -7.55 9.94
C GLY A 239 34.23 -7.07 8.51
N GLY A 240 34.02 -5.76 8.29
CA GLY A 240 33.55 -5.23 7.01
C GLY A 240 32.06 -5.49 6.75
N TRP A 241 31.56 -5.09 5.58
CA TRP A 241 30.17 -5.32 5.21
C TRP A 241 29.95 -6.76 4.72
N PRO A 242 28.77 -7.38 4.94
CA PRO A 242 28.51 -8.75 4.49
C PRO A 242 28.71 -8.99 2.98
N HIS A 243 28.46 -8.00 2.12
CA HIS A 243 28.71 -8.11 0.68
C HIS A 243 30.22 -8.11 0.36
N GLN A 244 31.02 -7.33 1.10
CA GLN A 244 32.49 -7.34 0.98
C GLN A 244 33.09 -8.67 1.46
N MET A 245 32.43 -9.36 2.40
CA MET A 245 32.82 -10.70 2.84
C MET A 245 32.44 -11.80 1.85
N ARG A 246 31.36 -11.63 1.07
CA ARG A 246 30.97 -12.56 -0.01
C ARG A 246 31.90 -12.48 -1.23
N ASP A 247 32.32 -11.27 -1.61
CA ASP A 247 33.25 -11.06 -2.73
C ASP A 247 34.66 -11.65 -2.48
N ALA A 248 35.04 -11.83 -1.21
CA ALA A 248 36.29 -12.48 -0.85
C ALA A 248 36.26 -14.01 -1.07
N ALA A 249 35.08 -14.63 -1.10
CA ALA A 249 34.89 -16.07 -1.25
C ALA A 249 34.49 -16.50 -2.67
N ASP A 250 33.79 -15.66 -3.44
CA ASP A 250 33.15 -16.04 -4.71
C ASP A 250 33.56 -15.15 -5.91
N ARG A 251 34.83 -15.19 -6.33
CA ARG A 251 35.29 -14.53 -7.57
C ARG A 251 34.75 -15.15 -8.89
N ARG A 252 33.54 -15.73 -8.93
CA ARG A 252 33.01 -16.43 -10.12
C ARG A 252 31.49 -16.34 -10.35
N LEU A 253 30.81 -15.24 -10.00
CA LEU A 253 29.45 -15.00 -10.51
C LEU A 253 29.28 -13.55 -11.02
N PRO A 254 28.46 -13.34 -12.07
CA PRO A 254 28.34 -12.05 -12.75
C PRO A 254 27.61 -11.03 -11.87
N ALA A 255 27.93 -9.76 -12.09
CA ALA A 255 27.67 -8.59 -11.23
C ALA A 255 26.20 -8.22 -10.96
N ASP A 256 25.24 -9.06 -11.34
CA ASP A 256 23.82 -8.74 -11.35
C ASP A 256 23.02 -9.61 -10.36
N GLY A 257 23.06 -9.22 -9.07
CA GLY A 257 22.16 -9.67 -7.98
C GLY A 257 22.90 -9.97 -6.67
N PRO A 258 22.39 -9.65 -5.45
CA PRO A 258 21.10 -9.11 -5.01
C PRO A 258 21.26 -7.70 -4.39
N HIS A 259 21.57 -6.70 -5.22
CA HIS A 259 21.79 -5.32 -4.80
C HIS A 259 20.50 -4.49 -4.60
N GLU A 260 19.31 -5.08 -4.67
CA GLU A 260 18.06 -4.30 -4.68
C GLU A 260 17.33 -4.20 -3.34
N ALA A 261 17.52 -5.15 -2.41
CA ALA A 261 16.65 -5.25 -1.23
C ALA A 261 16.95 -4.21 -0.12
N ILE A 262 18.21 -3.84 0.08
CA ILE A 262 18.61 -2.82 1.07
C ILE A 262 18.46 -1.39 0.50
N TRP A 263 18.37 -1.26 -0.83
CA TRP A 263 18.55 0.00 -1.56
C TRP A 263 17.23 0.71 -1.95
N SER A 264 16.03 0.17 -1.72
CA SER A 264 14.84 0.85 -2.30
C SER A 264 14.36 2.13 -1.59
N VAL A 265 14.69 2.37 -0.32
CA VAL A 265 14.20 3.55 0.45
C VAL A 265 15.34 4.54 0.74
N THR A 266 16.47 4.04 1.24
CA THR A 266 17.68 4.82 1.52
C THR A 266 18.23 5.44 0.24
N ASP A 267 18.08 4.77 -0.90
CA ASP A 267 18.58 5.22 -2.19
C ASP A 267 17.53 6.02 -2.97
N TYR A 268 16.23 5.80 -2.72
CA TYR A 268 15.19 6.70 -3.25
C TYR A 268 15.29 8.08 -2.60
N LEU A 269 15.42 8.15 -1.27
CA LEU A 269 15.67 9.41 -0.56
C LEU A 269 17.11 9.89 -0.83
N GLY A 270 18.07 8.98 -0.85
CA GLY A 270 19.46 9.27 -1.14
C GLY A 270 19.68 9.91 -2.52
N ARG A 271 18.93 9.50 -3.55
CA ARG A 271 18.94 10.06 -4.91
C ARG A 271 17.98 11.24 -5.08
N ALA A 272 16.79 11.20 -4.48
CA ALA A 272 15.83 12.31 -4.54
C ALA A 272 16.35 13.58 -3.87
N PHE A 273 17.30 13.45 -2.93
CA PHE A 273 17.92 14.57 -2.24
C PHE A 273 19.41 14.81 -2.57
N ALA A 274 19.95 14.15 -3.61
CA ALA A 274 21.33 14.35 -4.07
C ALA A 274 21.47 15.49 -5.11
N VAL A 275 20.64 16.53 -5.02
CA VAL A 275 20.75 17.76 -5.82
C VAL A 275 21.38 18.86 -5.00
#